data_AF-A0A6A8Q7S8-F1
#
_entry.id   AF-A0A6A8Q7S8-F1
#
_cell.length_a   1.000
_cell.length_b   1.000
_cell.length_c   1.000
_cell.angle_alpha   90.00
_cell.angle_beta   90.00
_cell.angle_gamma   90.00
#
_symmetry.space_group_name_H-M   'P 1'
#
loop_
_entity.id
_entity.type
_entity.pdbx_description
1 polymer ?
#
loop_
_entity_poly.entity_id
_entity_poly.type
_entity_poly.pdbx_seq_one_letter_code
_entity_poly.pdbx_strand_id
1 'polypeptide(L)' 'MAKKQAFGEEALQAKAAHRRMAKVVIASKNDKGKYAYKEAIIEQDDVKEYIQQNKA' A
#
# COMPACT_ATOMS: atom_id res chain seq x y z
N MET A 1 15.60 -11.77 35.21
CA MET A 1 16.13 -10.66 34.38
C MET A 1 16.03 -11.04 32.90
N ALA A 2 14.85 -10.86 32.30
CA ALA A 2 14.57 -11.27 30.93
C ALA A 2 15.18 -10.29 29.91
N LYS A 3 16.44 -10.51 29.53
CA LYS A 3 17.10 -9.85 28.40
C LYS A 3 16.67 -10.50 27.07
N LYS A 4 15.36 -10.50 26.75
CA LYS A 4 14.85 -11.11 25.51
C LYS A 4 13.87 -10.25 24.69
N GLN A 5 13.55 -9.01 25.09
CA GLN A 5 12.54 -8.21 24.39
C GLN A 5 13.04 -6.97 23.63
N ALA A 6 14.33 -6.60 23.70
CA ALA A 6 14.83 -5.41 22.99
C ALA A 6 14.97 -5.60 21.46
N PHE A 7 15.40 -6.78 21.01
CA PHE A 7 15.64 -7.06 19.58
C PHE A 7 14.37 -7.05 18.72
N GLY A 8 13.20 -7.36 19.31
CA GLY A 8 11.93 -7.34 18.61
C GLY A 8 11.40 -5.91 18.41
N GLU A 9 11.57 -5.06 19.42
CA GLU A 9 11.12 -3.66 19.37
C GLU A 9 11.93 -2.83 18.36
N GLU A 10 13.25 -2.98 18.32
CA GLU A 10 14.09 -2.27 17.34
C GLU A 10 13.79 -2.69 15.90
N ALA A 11 13.56 -3.99 15.65
CA ALA A 11 13.18 -4.49 14.33
C ALA A 11 11.78 -4.03 13.89
N LEU A 12 10.83 -3.94 14.82
CA LEU A 12 9.49 -3.39 14.57
C LEU A 12 9.55 -1.88 14.30
N GLN A 13 10.35 -1.14 15.05
CA GLN A 13 10.58 0.29 14.83
C GLN A 13 11.30 0.56 13.51
N ALA A 14 12.28 -0.26 13.12
CA ALA A 14 12.94 -0.17 11.83
C ALA A 14 11.99 -0.44 10.66
N LYS A 15 11.08 -1.43 10.80
CA LYS A 15 10.01 -1.66 9.82
C LYS A 15 9.04 -0.48 9.71
N ALA A 16 8.66 0.13 10.84
CA ALA A 16 7.80 1.31 10.85
C ALA A 16 8.49 2.57 10.28
N ALA A 17 9.82 2.68 10.43
CA ALA A 17 10.60 3.81 9.92
C ALA A 17 10.78 3.77 8.40
N HIS A 18 10.83 2.58 7.80
CA HIS A 18 10.91 2.42 6.35
C HIS A 18 9.52 2.44 5.71
N ARG A 19 8.95 3.63 5.56
CA ARG A 19 7.76 3.84 4.72
C ARG A 19 8.02 3.34 3.31
N ARG A 20 7.17 2.44 2.82
CA ARG A 20 7.26 1.85 1.48
C ARG A 20 6.03 2.28 0.71
N MET A 21 6.24 3.19 -0.23
CA MET A 21 5.19 3.61 -1.14
C MET A 21 5.00 2.58 -2.26
N ALA A 22 3.76 2.43 -2.71
CA ALA A 22 3.39 1.66 -3.88
C ALA A 22 2.70 2.55 -4.91
N LYS A 23 3.07 2.41 -6.19
CA LYS A 23 2.33 3.01 -7.31
C LYS A 23 1.19 2.06 -7.69
N VAL A 24 -0.04 2.55 -7.62
CA VAL A 24 -1.24 1.81 -8.04
C VAL A 24 -1.79 2.44 -9.31
N VAL A 25 -2.14 1.60 -10.27
CA VAL A 25 -2.78 2.00 -11.53
C VAL A 25 -4.11 1.26 -11.63
N ILE A 26 -5.21 2.01 -11.68
CA ILE A 26 -6.56 1.48 -11.85
C ILE A 26 -7.02 1.77 -13.28
N ALA A 27 -7.33 0.71 -14.04
CA ALA A 27 -7.92 0.82 -15.36
C ALA A 27 -9.46 0.70 -15.24
N SER A 28 -10.18 1.61 -15.89
CA SER A 28 -11.64 1.56 -16.03
C SER A 28 -12.03 1.63 -17.49
N LYS A 29 -13.04 0.87 -17.91
CA LYS A 29 -13.57 0.90 -19.27
C LYS A 29 -14.83 1.76 -19.27
N ASN A 30 -14.89 2.76 -20.14
CA ASN A 30 -16.09 3.56 -20.32
C ASN A 30 -17.09 2.88 -21.27
N ASP A 31 -18.31 3.40 -21.33
CA ASP A 31 -19.40 2.86 -22.17
C ASP A 31 -19.08 2.86 -23.67
N LYS A 32 -18.09 3.65 -24.10
CA LYS A 32 -17.59 3.72 -25.48
C LYS A 32 -16.46 2.72 -25.74
N GLY A 33 -16.18 1.84 -24.79
CA GLY A 33 -15.18 0.78 -24.89
C GLY A 33 -13.73 1.23 -24.76
N LYS A 34 -13.47 2.49 -24.39
CA LYS A 34 -12.12 3.02 -24.19
C LYS A 34 -11.70 2.86 -22.73
N TYR A 35 -10.42 2.60 -22.50
CA TYR A 35 -9.84 2.54 -21.16
C TYR A 35 -9.35 3.91 -20.70
N ALA A 36 -9.64 4.25 -19.45
CA ALA A 36 -9.03 5.34 -18.70
C ALA A 36 -8.21 4.77 -17.54
N TYR A 37 -7.09 5.43 -17.22
CA TYR A 37 -6.18 5.01 -16.17
C TYR A 37 -6.10 6.09 -15.08
N LYS A 38 -6.24 5.68 -13.83
CA LYS A 38 -6.00 6.52 -12.65
C LYS A 38 -4.76 6.00 -11.94
N GLU A 39 -3.77 6.87 -11.78
CA GLU A 39 -2.53 6.56 -11.07
C GLU A 39 -2.52 7.24 -9.70
N ALA A 40 -2.05 6.53 -8.68
CA ALA A 40 -1.80 7.10 -7.36
C ALA A 40 -0.56 6.45 -6.74
N ILE A 41 0.12 7.20 -5.88
CA ILE A 41 1.19 6.69 -5.03
C ILE A 41 0.65 6.71 -3.60
N ILE A 42 0.54 5.53 -2.99
CA ILE A 42 -0.03 5.33 -1.65
C ILE A 42 0.88 4.44 -0.81
N GLU A 43 0.61 4.32 0.48
CA GLU A 43 1.40 3.38 1.29
C GLU A 43 1.13 1.93 0.89
N GLN A 44 2.18 1.11 0.95
CA GLN A 44 2.13 -0.29 0.54
C GLN A 44 1.02 -1.07 1.25
N ASP A 45 0.78 -0.77 2.53
CA ASP A 45 -0.20 -1.46 3.36
C ASP A 45 -1.65 -1.10 2.95
N ASP A 46 -1.87 0.07 2.37
CA ASP A 46 -3.19 0.58 1.98
C ASP A 46 -3.63 0.13 0.57
N VAL A 47 -2.73 -0.50 -0.20
CA VAL A 47 -2.98 -0.87 -1.61
C VAL A 47 -4.24 -1.69 -1.79
N LYS A 48 -4.46 -2.67 -0.92
CA LYS A 48 -5.61 -3.58 -1.02
C LYS A 48 -6.92 -2.83 -0.84
N GLU A 49 -7.00 -1.97 0.17
CA GLU A 49 -8.19 -1.17 0.45
C GLU A 49 -8.44 -0.16 -0.67
N TYR A 50 -7.39 0.54 -1.11
CA TYR A 50 -7.49 1.50 -2.21
C TYR A 50 -8.02 0.86 -3.49
N ILE A 51 -7.53 -0.33 -3.86
CA ILE A 51 -8.03 -1.08 -5.03
C ILE A 51 -9.51 -1.43 -4.84
N GLN A 52 -9.92 -1.90 -3.67
CA GLN A 52 -11.32 -2.26 -3.42
C GLN A 52 -12.27 -1.06 -3.53
N GLN A 53 -11.87 0.10 -2.98
CA GLN A 53 -12.67 1.33 -3.04
C GLN A 53 -12.77 1.93 -4.46
N ASN A 54 -11.79 1.66 -5.32
CA ASN A 54 -11.70 2.26 -6.66
C ASN A 54 -11.94 1.25 -7.79
N LYS A 55 -12.34 0.00 -7.46
CA LYS A 55 -12.71 -0.99 -8.47
C LYS A 55 -14.07 -0.62 -9.04
N ALA A 56 -14.12 -0.42 -10.36
CA ALA A 56 -15.35 -0.21 -11.12
C ALA A 56 -16.14 -1.51 -11.28
#